data_AF-A0A970ZYF2-F1
#
_entry.id   AF-A0A970ZYF2-F1
#
_cell.length_a   1.000
_cell.length_b   1.000
_cell.length_c   1.000
_cell.angle_alpha   90.00
_cell.angle_beta   90.00
_cell.angle_gamma   90.00
#
_symmetry.space_group_name_H-M   'P 1'
#
loop_
_entity.id
_entity.type
_entity.pdbx_description
1 polymer ?
#
loop_
_entity_poly.entity_id
_entity_poly.type
_entity_poly.pdbx_seq_one_letter_code
_entity_poly.pdbx_strand_id
1 'polypeptide(L)'
;MAKPLPSTAGDAHRSERAELVDLLGRIHTDRPAPQDLRALKGLLARNPRLWLDLGTEADLAVTGVLDAAATSPGTRIVLEAMHKQYKRDLGWEEATPLERALMEVVAIAWLRLCLLIHRHAETTKSATPAGELLVWKKLISGAQRRFLQACESLARVRRMGLPSVSVSYSETRVEVSTDGGPTIEGRPGEWSP
;
A
#
# COMPACT_ATOMS: atom_id res chain seq x y z
N MET A 1 -7.51 -13.18 -44.50
CA MET A 1 -8.08 -12.60 -43.27
C MET A 1 -7.86 -13.60 -42.13
N ALA A 2 -6.95 -13.30 -41.20
CA ALA A 2 -6.69 -14.17 -40.04
C ALA A 2 -7.74 -13.89 -38.96
N LYS A 3 -8.44 -14.93 -38.50
CA LYS A 3 -9.40 -14.89 -37.40
C LYS A 3 -8.63 -14.66 -36.09
N PRO A 4 -8.99 -13.70 -35.23
CA PRO A 4 -8.31 -13.52 -33.95
C PRO A 4 -8.55 -14.74 -33.07
N LEU A 5 -7.47 -15.26 -32.46
CA LEU A 5 -7.53 -16.33 -31.46
C LEU A 5 -8.27 -15.81 -30.20
N PRO A 6 -9.15 -16.61 -29.58
CA PRO A 6 -9.90 -16.19 -28.40
C PRO A 6 -8.98 -16.04 -27.18
N SER A 7 -9.15 -14.94 -26.45
CA SER A 7 -8.51 -14.63 -25.17
C SER A 7 -9.16 -15.44 -24.03
N THR A 8 -9.05 -16.77 -24.09
CA THR A 8 -9.76 -17.70 -23.19
C THR A 8 -9.46 -17.46 -21.71
N ALA A 9 -8.24 -17.05 -21.38
CA ALA A 9 -7.83 -16.76 -20.00
C ALA A 9 -8.47 -15.46 -19.45
N GLY A 10 -8.61 -14.43 -20.29
CA GLY A 10 -9.27 -13.17 -19.90
C GLY A 10 -10.77 -13.33 -19.74
N ASP A 11 -11.38 -14.19 -20.56
CA ASP A 11 -12.82 -14.49 -20.51
C ASP A 11 -13.17 -15.35 -19.28
N ALA A 12 -12.33 -16.33 -18.94
CA ALA A 12 -12.49 -17.15 -17.73
C ALA A 12 -12.41 -16.30 -16.45
N HIS A 13 -11.39 -15.46 -16.32
CA HIS A 13 -11.24 -14.59 -15.14
C HIS A 13 -12.40 -13.60 -15.01
N ARG A 14 -12.89 -13.03 -16.12
CA ARG A 14 -14.06 -12.13 -16.12
C ARG A 14 -15.34 -12.85 -15.69
N SER A 15 -15.50 -14.11 -16.09
CA SER A 15 -16.63 -14.97 -15.68
C SER A 15 -16.57 -15.31 -14.19
N GLU A 16 -15.41 -15.73 -13.68
CA GLU A 16 -15.22 -16.02 -12.26
C GLU A 16 -15.44 -14.78 -11.39
N ARG A 17 -15.01 -13.61 -11.86
CA ARG A 17 -15.27 -12.33 -11.19
C ARG A 17 -16.76 -12.01 -11.13
N ALA A 18 -17.52 -12.28 -12.19
CA ALA A 18 -18.97 -12.08 -12.19
C ALA A 18 -19.68 -13.05 -11.22
N GLU A 19 -19.26 -14.32 -11.18
CA GLU A 19 -19.74 -15.33 -10.23
C GLU A 19 -19.46 -14.88 -8.77
N LEU A 20 -18.28 -14.32 -8.52
CA LEU A 20 -17.89 -13.80 -7.21
C LEU A 20 -18.78 -12.63 -6.76
N VAL A 21 -19.03 -11.66 -7.63
CA VAL A 21 -19.88 -10.49 -7.32
C VAL A 21 -21.31 -10.94 -6.98
N ASP A 22 -21.86 -11.88 -7.76
CA ASP A 22 -23.20 -12.43 -7.51
C ASP A 22 -23.28 -13.19 -6.18
N LEU A 23 -22.29 -14.03 -5.88
CA LEU A 23 -22.19 -14.72 -4.60
C LEU A 23 -22.12 -13.74 -3.43
N LEU A 24 -21.26 -12.72 -3.51
CA LEU A 24 -21.15 -11.72 -2.45
C LEU A 24 -22.46 -10.96 -2.22
N GLY A 25 -23.19 -10.62 -3.29
CA GLY A 25 -24.52 -10.02 -3.17
C GLY A 25 -25.53 -10.88 -2.39
N ARG A 26 -25.44 -12.21 -2.51
CA ARG A 26 -26.28 -13.16 -1.76
C ARG A 26 -25.81 -13.39 -0.32
N ILE A 27 -24.50 -13.26 -0.07
CA ILE A 27 -23.88 -13.56 1.23
C ILE A 27 -23.90 -12.35 2.18
N HIS A 28 -24.07 -11.12 1.65
CA HIS A 28 -24.09 -9.89 2.46
C HIS A 28 -25.40 -9.68 3.24
N THR A 29 -25.74 -10.65 4.08
CA THR A 29 -26.89 -10.66 5.00
C THR A 29 -26.46 -11.19 6.36
N ASP A 30 -27.24 -10.96 7.42
CA ASP A 30 -26.90 -11.42 8.78
C ASP A 30 -26.81 -12.95 8.91
N ARG A 31 -27.46 -13.70 7.99
CA ARG A 31 -27.48 -15.17 7.98
C ARG A 31 -27.42 -15.70 6.54
N PRO A 32 -26.25 -15.70 5.90
CA PRO A 32 -26.10 -16.21 4.55
C PRO A 32 -26.37 -17.71 4.48
N ALA A 33 -26.91 -18.18 3.35
CA ALA A 33 -27.21 -19.59 3.18
C ALA A 33 -25.90 -20.43 3.19
N PRO A 34 -25.85 -21.57 3.89
CA PRO A 34 -24.65 -22.42 3.94
C PRO A 34 -24.14 -22.88 2.58
N GLN A 35 -25.04 -22.98 1.59
CA GLN A 35 -24.70 -23.33 0.21
C GLN A 35 -23.89 -22.24 -0.50
N ASP A 36 -24.19 -20.96 -0.26
CA ASP A 36 -23.48 -19.84 -0.88
C ASP A 36 -22.09 -19.68 -0.28
N LEU A 37 -21.95 -19.92 1.04
CA LEU A 37 -20.64 -20.00 1.69
C LEU A 37 -19.77 -21.15 1.16
N ARG A 38 -20.37 -22.32 0.90
CA ARG A 38 -19.66 -23.44 0.25
C ARG A 38 -19.26 -23.11 -1.18
N ALA A 39 -20.12 -22.43 -1.93
CA ALA A 39 -19.83 -21.98 -3.29
C ALA A 39 -18.67 -20.98 -3.32
N LEU A 40 -18.67 -19.99 -2.41
CA LEU A 40 -17.56 -19.05 -2.26
C LEU A 40 -16.24 -19.77 -1.92
N LYS A 41 -16.27 -20.73 -0.98
CA LYS A 41 -15.10 -21.53 -0.63
C LYS A 41 -14.57 -22.33 -1.83
N GLY A 42 -15.47 -22.93 -2.62
CA GLY A 42 -15.12 -23.65 -3.84
C GLY A 42 -14.50 -22.74 -4.89
N LEU A 43 -15.08 -21.55 -5.11
CA LEU A 43 -14.58 -20.57 -6.06
C LEU A 43 -13.17 -20.09 -5.69
N LEU A 44 -12.93 -19.75 -4.42
CA LEU A 44 -11.60 -19.34 -3.93
C LEU A 44 -10.58 -20.48 -3.92
N ALA A 45 -11.02 -21.73 -3.75
CA ALA A 45 -10.13 -22.88 -3.88
C ALA A 45 -9.69 -23.12 -5.35
N ARG A 46 -10.58 -22.87 -6.32
CA ARG A 46 -10.26 -22.95 -7.75
C ARG A 46 -9.35 -21.81 -8.21
N ASN A 47 -9.61 -20.60 -7.76
CA ASN A 47 -8.79 -19.43 -8.06
C ASN A 47 -8.42 -18.68 -6.77
N PRO A 48 -7.28 -19.05 -6.13
CA PRO A 48 -6.84 -18.43 -4.89
C PRO A 48 -6.36 -16.98 -5.03
N ARG A 49 -6.40 -16.37 -6.22
CA ARG A 49 -6.07 -14.95 -6.43
C ARG A 49 -7.32 -14.10 -6.64
N LEU A 50 -8.49 -14.71 -6.80
CA LEU A 50 -9.77 -14.01 -7.00
C LEU A 50 -10.11 -13.06 -5.83
N TRP A 51 -9.58 -13.33 -4.62
CA TRP A 51 -9.75 -12.42 -3.48
C TRP A 51 -9.09 -11.05 -3.69
N LEU A 52 -8.07 -10.94 -4.54
CA LEU A 52 -7.44 -9.65 -4.86
C LEU A 52 -8.42 -8.69 -5.56
N ASP A 53 -9.43 -9.22 -6.26
CA ASP A 53 -10.48 -8.42 -6.90
C ASP A 53 -11.49 -7.84 -5.90
N LEU A 54 -11.56 -8.41 -4.69
CA LEU A 54 -12.41 -7.95 -3.59
C LEU A 54 -11.74 -6.86 -2.75
N GLY A 55 -10.44 -6.68 -2.95
CA GLY A 55 -9.60 -5.93 -2.05
C GLY A 55 -8.90 -6.83 -1.04
N THR A 56 -7.76 -6.36 -0.59
CA THR A 56 -6.95 -6.92 0.48
C THR A 56 -7.50 -6.50 1.85
N GLU A 57 -7.01 -7.12 2.93
CA GLU A 57 -7.26 -6.63 4.30
C GLU A 57 -6.83 -5.15 4.48
N ALA A 58 -5.84 -4.70 3.69
CA ALA A 58 -5.47 -3.29 3.66
C ALA A 58 -6.58 -2.42 3.05
N ASP A 59 -7.30 -2.89 2.03
CA ASP A 59 -8.44 -2.17 1.43
C ASP A 59 -9.62 -2.07 2.40
N LEU A 60 -9.86 -3.09 3.24
CA LEU A 60 -10.83 -3.02 4.34
C LEU A 60 -10.40 -1.99 5.41
N ALA A 61 -9.11 -1.97 5.76
CA ALA A 61 -8.58 -0.99 6.70
C ALA A 61 -8.65 0.44 6.16
N VAL A 62 -8.41 0.65 4.85
CA VAL A 62 -8.61 1.92 4.16
C VAL A 62 -10.08 2.31 4.19
N THR A 63 -10.98 1.38 3.85
CA THR A 63 -12.43 1.59 3.87
C THR A 63 -12.90 2.10 5.22
N GLY A 64 -12.50 1.45 6.32
CA GLY A 64 -12.87 1.92 7.67
C GLY A 64 -12.28 3.29 8.04
N VAL A 65 -11.08 3.63 7.54
CA VAL A 65 -10.50 4.97 7.72
C VAL A 65 -11.27 6.03 6.93
N LEU A 66 -11.67 5.69 5.70
CA LEU A 66 -12.46 6.55 4.83
C LEU A 66 -13.88 6.76 5.35
N ASP A 67 -14.55 5.70 5.83
CA ASP A 67 -15.88 5.77 6.44
C ASP A 67 -15.88 6.69 7.65
N ALA A 68 -14.85 6.60 8.49
CA ALA A 68 -14.71 7.49 9.63
C ALA A 68 -14.50 8.94 9.18
N ALA A 69 -13.73 9.17 8.12
CA ALA A 69 -13.30 10.49 7.68
C ALA A 69 -14.31 11.24 6.80
N ALA A 70 -15.04 10.52 5.96
CA ALA A 70 -15.86 11.11 4.93
C ALA A 70 -17.16 11.65 5.52
N THR A 71 -17.22 12.97 5.68
CA THR A 71 -18.42 13.69 6.09
C THR A 71 -19.48 13.77 4.99
N SER A 72 -19.11 13.43 3.75
CA SER A 72 -20.01 13.35 2.59
C SER A 72 -19.54 12.30 1.56
N PRO A 73 -20.44 11.80 0.68
CA PRO A 73 -20.06 10.91 -0.41
C PRO A 73 -19.01 11.52 -1.36
N GLY A 74 -19.07 12.83 -1.62
CA GLY A 74 -18.10 13.53 -2.45
C GLY A 74 -16.69 13.52 -1.83
N THR A 75 -16.59 13.79 -0.53
CA THR A 75 -15.33 13.71 0.22
C THR A 75 -14.74 12.30 0.16
N ARG A 76 -15.59 11.27 0.26
CA ARG A 76 -15.16 9.87 0.14
C ARG A 76 -14.48 9.61 -1.20
N ILE A 77 -15.12 9.98 -2.31
CA ILE A 77 -14.59 9.77 -3.67
C ILE A 77 -13.22 10.42 -3.82
N VAL A 78 -13.06 11.65 -3.31
CA VAL A 78 -11.79 12.37 -3.36
C VAL A 78 -10.71 11.64 -2.55
N LEU A 79 -11.02 11.21 -1.33
CA LEU A 79 -10.05 10.50 -0.48
C LEU A 79 -9.64 9.14 -1.05
N GLU A 80 -10.58 8.40 -1.67
CA GLU A 80 -10.28 7.16 -2.40
C GLU A 80 -9.34 7.42 -3.59
N ALA A 81 -9.63 8.44 -4.39
CA ALA A 81 -8.79 8.83 -5.52
C ALA A 81 -7.38 9.25 -5.06
N MET A 82 -7.30 10.05 -3.99
CA MET A 82 -6.02 10.46 -3.39
C MET A 82 -5.22 9.26 -2.89
N HIS A 83 -5.86 8.34 -2.16
CA HIS A 83 -5.19 7.15 -1.66
C HIS A 83 -4.64 6.27 -2.81
N LYS A 84 -5.45 6.07 -3.87
CA LYS A 84 -5.04 5.32 -5.05
C LYS A 84 -3.89 6.01 -5.79
N GLN A 85 -3.95 7.33 -5.96
CA GLN A 85 -2.89 8.09 -6.61
C GLN A 85 -1.60 8.04 -5.79
N TYR A 86 -1.68 8.16 -4.46
CA TYR A 86 -0.51 8.10 -3.59
C TYR A 86 0.23 6.76 -3.69
N LYS A 87 -0.48 5.63 -3.82
CA LYS A 87 0.15 4.33 -4.09
C LYS A 87 0.91 4.34 -5.43
N ARG A 88 0.32 4.92 -6.48
CA ARG A 88 0.99 5.06 -7.79
C ARG A 88 2.25 5.93 -7.70
N ASP A 89 2.18 7.03 -6.97
CA ASP A 89 3.32 7.93 -6.77
C ASP A 89 4.48 7.24 -6.02
N LEU A 90 4.18 6.22 -5.21
CA LEU A 90 5.18 5.35 -4.59
C LEU A 90 5.78 4.33 -5.56
N GLY A 91 5.29 4.20 -6.79
CA GLY A 91 5.79 3.25 -7.79
C GLY A 91 5.10 1.88 -7.76
N TRP A 92 3.81 1.82 -7.40
CA TRP A 92 3.05 0.57 -7.22
C TRP A 92 3.14 -0.44 -8.38
N GLU A 93 3.08 0.05 -9.62
CA GLU A 93 3.00 -0.82 -10.80
C GLU A 93 4.25 -1.69 -10.97
N GLU A 94 5.42 -1.15 -10.66
CA GLU A 94 6.72 -1.81 -10.81
C GLU A 94 7.17 -2.53 -9.52
N ALA A 95 6.47 -2.27 -8.41
CA ALA A 95 6.83 -2.80 -7.11
C ALA A 95 6.63 -4.32 -6.98
N THR A 96 7.56 -4.97 -6.29
CA THR A 96 7.45 -6.37 -5.88
C THR A 96 6.26 -6.57 -4.92
N PRO A 97 5.76 -7.82 -4.74
CA PRO A 97 4.67 -8.08 -3.79
C PRO A 97 4.95 -7.60 -2.36
N LEU A 98 6.20 -7.72 -1.89
CA LEU A 98 6.59 -7.25 -0.57
C LEU A 98 6.59 -5.72 -0.47
N GLU A 99 7.10 -5.03 -1.50
CA GLU A 99 7.04 -3.58 -1.57
C GLU A 99 5.60 -3.08 -1.63
N ARG A 100 4.72 -3.72 -2.41
CA ARG A 100 3.30 -3.38 -2.47
C ARG A 100 2.64 -3.50 -1.09
N ALA A 101 2.91 -4.57 -0.35
CA ALA A 101 2.41 -4.72 1.02
C ALA A 101 2.88 -3.57 1.93
N LEU A 102 4.14 -3.14 1.82
CA LEU A 102 4.67 -2.00 2.58
C LEU A 102 4.10 -0.66 2.10
N MET A 103 3.88 -0.48 0.80
CA MET A 103 3.23 0.71 0.24
C MET A 103 1.80 0.88 0.75
N GLU A 104 1.04 -0.20 0.90
CA GLU A 104 -0.29 -0.15 1.54
C GLU A 104 -0.18 0.40 2.97
N VAL A 105 0.77 -0.10 3.76
CA VAL A 105 1.00 0.37 5.13
C VAL A 105 1.39 1.85 5.15
N VAL A 106 2.29 2.28 4.25
CA VAL A 106 2.68 3.69 4.10
C VAL A 106 1.47 4.56 3.76
N ALA A 107 0.68 4.16 2.77
CA ALA A 107 -0.49 4.91 2.30
C ALA A 107 -1.58 5.02 3.36
N ILE A 108 -1.85 3.96 4.12
CA ILE A 108 -2.80 3.97 5.24
C ILE A 108 -2.29 4.85 6.39
N ALA A 109 -1.01 4.75 6.74
CA ALA A 109 -0.42 5.53 7.81
C ALA A 109 -0.44 7.04 7.48
N TRP A 110 -0.15 7.38 6.23
CA TRP A 110 -0.26 8.75 5.72
C TRP A 110 -1.69 9.28 5.80
N LEU A 111 -2.66 8.53 5.27
CA LEU A 111 -4.07 8.91 5.32
C LEU A 111 -4.54 9.16 6.76
N ARG A 112 -4.22 8.26 7.69
CA ARG A 112 -4.55 8.43 9.11
C ARG A 112 -3.90 9.68 9.72
N LEU A 113 -2.64 9.98 9.40
CA LEU A 113 -1.96 11.17 9.89
C LEU A 113 -2.66 12.45 9.42
N CYS A 114 -2.96 12.56 8.12
CA CYS A 114 -3.66 13.71 7.54
C CYS A 114 -5.03 13.91 8.21
N LEU A 115 -5.78 12.83 8.42
CA LEU A 115 -7.11 12.90 9.04
C LEU A 115 -7.05 13.34 10.51
N LEU A 116 -6.07 12.87 11.28
CA LEU A 116 -5.89 13.31 12.66
C LEU A 116 -5.52 14.80 12.73
N ILE A 117 -4.63 15.26 11.85
CA ILE A 117 -4.26 16.69 11.77
C ILE A 117 -5.49 17.53 11.39
N HIS A 118 -6.25 17.10 10.39
CA HIS A 118 -7.44 17.80 9.93
C HIS A 118 -8.50 17.91 11.05
N ARG A 119 -8.87 16.78 11.67
CA ARG A 119 -9.83 16.75 12.78
C ARG A 119 -9.36 17.57 13.97
N HIS A 120 -8.08 17.49 14.33
CA HIS A 120 -7.53 18.32 15.40
C HIS A 120 -7.68 19.82 15.09
N ALA A 121 -7.41 20.23 13.85
CA ALA A 121 -7.61 21.61 13.41
C ALA A 121 -9.09 22.03 13.44
N GLU A 122 -10.03 21.12 13.16
CA GLU A 122 -11.46 21.39 13.30
C GLU A 122 -11.90 21.54 14.75
N THR A 123 -11.50 20.62 15.63
CA THR A 123 -11.83 20.66 17.06
C THR A 123 -11.27 21.91 17.73
N THR A 124 -10.02 22.28 17.42
CA THR A 124 -9.31 23.41 18.05
C THR A 124 -9.88 24.78 17.66
N LYS A 125 -10.74 24.87 16.62
CA LYS A 125 -11.52 26.09 16.32
C LYS A 125 -12.54 26.42 17.41
N SER A 126 -12.94 25.42 18.20
CA SER A 126 -13.81 25.57 19.37
C SER A 126 -12.96 25.62 20.64
N ALA A 127 -13.46 26.22 21.72
CA ALA A 127 -12.78 26.26 23.02
C ALA A 127 -12.56 24.84 23.57
N THR A 128 -11.45 24.22 23.16
CA THR A 128 -11.14 22.82 23.44
C THR A 128 -10.48 22.72 24.81
N PRO A 129 -10.96 21.85 25.72
CA PRO A 129 -10.33 21.64 27.01
C PRO A 129 -8.86 21.22 26.88
N ALA A 130 -8.00 21.69 27.79
CA ALA A 130 -6.56 21.40 27.75
C ALA A 130 -6.22 19.90 27.75
N GLY A 131 -7.01 19.07 28.45
CA GLY A 131 -6.85 17.61 28.46
C GLY A 131 -7.07 16.96 27.09
N GLU A 132 -8.02 17.48 26.31
CA GLU A 132 -8.32 16.96 24.97
C GLU A 132 -7.20 17.34 23.97
N LEU A 133 -6.64 18.54 24.09
CA LEU A 133 -5.49 18.96 23.29
C LEU A 133 -4.27 18.04 23.49
N LEU A 134 -4.03 17.56 24.71
CA LEU A 134 -2.94 16.62 25.00
C LEU A 134 -3.17 15.25 24.35
N VAL A 135 -4.42 14.76 24.36
CA VAL A 135 -4.79 13.51 23.69
C VAL A 135 -4.54 13.62 22.18
N TRP A 136 -4.98 14.70 21.54
CA TRP A 136 -4.76 14.93 20.11
C TRP A 136 -3.28 14.97 19.75
N LYS A 137 -2.45 15.69 20.51
CA LYS A 137 -1.00 15.72 20.31
C LYS A 137 -0.41 14.31 20.36
N LYS A 138 -0.79 13.49 21.36
CA LYS A 138 -0.32 12.10 21.48
C LYS A 138 -0.75 11.24 20.29
N LEU A 139 -2.00 11.37 19.84
CA LEU A 139 -2.51 10.64 18.68
C LEU A 139 -1.75 11.00 17.39
N ILE A 140 -1.57 12.30 17.14
CA ILE A 140 -0.84 12.81 15.97
C ILE A 140 0.61 12.34 15.99
N SER A 141 1.33 12.50 17.11
CA SER A 141 2.72 12.02 17.23
C SER A 141 2.83 10.51 17.02
N GLY A 142 1.86 9.74 17.54
CA GLY A 142 1.80 8.30 17.33
C GLY A 142 1.56 7.91 15.86
N ALA A 143 0.71 8.64 15.14
CA ALA A 143 0.47 8.42 13.72
C ALA A 143 1.68 8.81 12.86
N GLN A 144 2.31 9.95 13.16
CA GLN A 144 3.52 10.41 12.49
C GLN A 144 4.67 9.41 12.64
N ARG A 145 4.87 8.87 13.86
CA ARG A 145 5.89 7.84 14.10
C ARG A 145 5.64 6.59 13.24
N ARG A 146 4.40 6.10 13.19
CA ARG A 146 4.04 4.92 12.39
C ARG A 146 4.26 5.16 10.90
N PHE A 147 3.90 6.36 10.41
CA PHE A 147 4.16 6.74 9.03
C PHE A 147 5.65 6.72 8.69
N LEU A 148 6.48 7.36 9.52
CA LEU A 148 7.94 7.38 9.33
C LEU A 148 8.56 5.97 9.37
N GLN A 149 8.11 5.12 10.30
CA GLN A 149 8.56 3.73 10.40
C GLN A 149 8.17 2.89 9.17
N ALA A 150 6.98 3.13 8.61
CA ALA A 150 6.55 2.47 7.38
C ALA A 150 7.42 2.89 6.18
N CYS A 151 7.69 4.20 6.05
CA CYS A 151 8.59 4.74 5.03
C CYS A 151 10.00 4.15 5.16
N GLU A 152 10.53 4.06 6.38
CA GLU A 152 11.85 3.47 6.63
C GLU A 152 11.90 1.99 6.22
N SER A 153 10.84 1.25 6.56
CA SER A 153 10.74 -0.18 6.23
C SER A 153 10.68 -0.40 4.70
N LEU A 154 9.90 0.40 3.98
CA LEU A 154 9.86 0.37 2.51
C LEU A 154 11.22 0.73 1.91
N ALA A 155 11.88 1.77 2.42
CA ALA A 155 13.21 2.17 1.96
C ALA A 155 14.27 1.08 2.22
N ARG A 156 14.17 0.38 3.35
CA ARG A 156 15.07 -0.73 3.69
C ARG A 156 14.89 -1.90 2.73
N VAL A 157 13.65 -2.29 2.43
CA VAL A 157 13.37 -3.35 1.44
C VAL A 157 13.89 -2.98 0.05
N ARG A 158 13.65 -1.75 -0.39
CA ARG A 158 14.20 -1.23 -1.65
C ARG A 158 15.71 -1.30 -1.71
N ARG A 159 16.38 -0.93 -0.61
CA ARG A 159 17.84 -0.97 -0.52
C ARG A 159 18.38 -2.41 -0.59
N MET A 160 17.69 -3.38 0.00
CA MET A 160 18.10 -4.80 -0.08
C MET A 160 18.00 -5.36 -1.50
N GLY A 161 17.14 -4.80 -2.34
CA GLY A 161 17.04 -5.16 -3.76
C GLY A 161 18.06 -4.47 -4.66
N LEU A 162 18.83 -3.51 -4.14
CA LEU A 162 19.91 -2.86 -4.89
C LEU A 162 21.22 -3.65 -4.70
N PRO A 163 22.11 -3.69 -5.71
CA PRO A 163 23.46 -4.23 -5.54
C PRO A 163 24.13 -3.54 -4.34
N SER A 164 24.64 -4.32 -3.38
CA SER A 164 25.33 -3.73 -2.24
C SER A 164 26.64 -3.11 -2.72
N VAL A 165 26.76 -1.79 -2.62
CA VAL A 165 28.01 -1.07 -2.88
C VAL A 165 28.75 -0.92 -1.54
N SER A 166 29.84 -1.65 -1.36
CA SER A 166 30.75 -1.43 -0.24
C SER A 166 31.91 -0.55 -0.68
N VAL A 167 32.16 0.52 0.06
CA VAL A 167 33.31 1.41 -0.16
C VAL A 167 34.24 1.24 1.03
N SER A 168 35.42 0.66 0.80
CA SER A 168 36.48 0.61 1.81
C SER A 168 37.44 1.78 1.57
N TYR A 169 37.80 2.47 2.66
CA TYR A 169 38.78 3.56 2.64
C TYR A 169 40.03 3.09 3.37
N SER A 170 41.18 3.16 2.69
CA SER A 170 42.50 3.06 3.30
C SER A 170 43.29 4.33 2.96
N GLU A 171 44.31 4.66 3.75
CA GLU A 171 45.15 5.87 3.56
C GLU A 171 45.78 5.97 2.16
N THR A 172 45.77 4.89 1.39
CA THR A 172 46.37 4.82 0.04
C THR A 172 45.43 4.32 -1.06
N ARG A 173 44.19 3.92 -0.76
CA ARG A 173 43.26 3.38 -1.77
C ARG A 173 41.78 3.48 -1.38
N VAL A 174 40.94 3.75 -2.37
CA VAL A 174 39.48 3.61 -2.31
C VAL A 174 39.09 2.42 -3.17
N GLU A 175 38.45 1.42 -2.57
CA GLU A 175 37.91 0.26 -3.31
C GLU A 175 36.39 0.31 -3.25
N VAL A 176 35.75 0.32 -4.43
CA VAL A 176 34.30 0.22 -4.57
C VAL A 176 33.97 -1.16 -5.11
N SER A 177 33.38 -2.01 -4.27
CA SER A 177 32.90 -3.32 -4.66
C SER A 177 31.38 -3.28 -4.79
N THR A 178 30.86 -3.81 -5.90
CA THR A 178 29.43 -4.00 -6.13
C THR A 178 29.17 -5.48 -6.30
N ASP A 179 28.20 -6.02 -5.58
CA ASP A 179 27.90 -7.45 -5.64
C ASP A 179 27.40 -7.81 -7.05
N GLY A 180 28.22 -8.55 -7.81
CA GLY A 180 27.95 -8.93 -9.21
C GLY A 180 28.43 -7.94 -10.29
N GLY A 181 29.16 -6.87 -9.96
CA GLY A 181 29.75 -5.93 -10.91
C GLY A 181 31.29 -5.85 -10.81
N PRO A 182 31.99 -5.31 -11.83
CA PRO A 182 33.44 -5.18 -11.79
C PRO A 182 33.87 -4.23 -10.66
N THR A 183 34.87 -4.63 -9.88
CA THR A 183 35.53 -3.78 -8.88
C THR A 183 36.16 -2.59 -9.59
N ILE A 184 35.80 -1.36 -9.18
CA ILE A 184 36.43 -0.14 -9.69
C ILE A 184 37.50 0.28 -8.69
N GLU A 185 38.77 0.16 -9.10
CA GLU A 185 39.92 0.64 -8.34
C GLU A 185 40.28 2.08 -8.77
N GLY A 186 40.52 2.96 -7.80
CA GLY A 186 41.02 4.32 -8.07
C GLY A 186 41.88 4.86 -6.93
N ARG A 187 42.93 5.63 -7.27
CA ARG A 187 43.74 6.34 -6.26
C ARG A 187 43.09 7.69 -5.90
N PRO A 188 43.22 8.16 -4.64
CA PRO A 188 42.80 9.51 -4.27
C PRO A 188 43.54 10.54 -5.13
N GLY A 189 42.81 11.28 -5.98
CA GLY A 189 43.35 12.33 -6.85
C GLY A 189 43.18 12.14 -8.36
N GLU A 190 42.68 11.00 -8.84
CA GLU A 190 42.48 10.76 -10.29
C GLU A 190 41.13 11.22 -10.86
N TRP A 191 40.27 11.80 -10.03
CA TRP A 191 38.98 12.32 -10.47
C TRP A 191 39.13 13.81 -10.79
N SER A 192 39.30 14.14 -12.07
CA SER A 192 39.08 15.51 -12.57
C SER A 192 37.57 15.71 -12.87
N PRO A 193 37.05 16.93 -12.69
CA PRO A 193 35.63 17.24 -12.78
C PRO A 193 35.01 16.98 -14.16
#